data_AF-A0A120FXG1-F1
#
_entry.id   AF-A0A120FXG1-F1
#
_cell.length_a   1.000
_cell.length_b   1.000
_cell.length_c   1.000
_cell.angle_alpha   90.00
_cell.angle_beta   90.00
_cell.angle_gamma   90.00
#
_symmetry.space_group_name_H-M   'P 1'
#
loop_
_entity.id
_entity.type
_entity.pdbx_description
1 polymer ?
#
loop_
_entity_poly.entity_id
_entity_poly.type
_entity_poly.pdbx_seq_one_letter_code
_entity_poly.pdbx_strand_id
1 'polypeptide(L)'
;MIVLWSALFVMGGVWSAYALKRRFSGCDLNHIKLYSCVVYNGYFVVSYIEVIKYGEFPFFGIRTDFIIQYPIIEWIAFFGILAHGFALPMKWKVRRWF
;
A
#
# COMPACT_ATOMS: atom_id res chain seq x y z
N MET A 1 -16.53 4.10 13.42
CA MET A 1 -16.67 3.20 12.25
C MET A 1 -15.70 3.53 11.13
N ILE A 2 -15.53 4.80 10.75
CA ILE A 2 -14.62 5.19 9.65
C ILE A 2 -13.14 4.87 9.91
N VAL A 3 -12.67 5.02 11.15
CA VAL A 3 -11.30 4.65 11.54
C VAL A 3 -11.03 3.17 11.30
N LEU A 4 -11.99 2.30 11.64
CA LEU A 4 -11.89 0.86 11.42
C LEU A 4 -11.88 0.51 9.93
N TRP A 5 -12.73 1.16 9.13
CA TRP A 5 -12.69 1.03 7.67
C TRP A 5 -11.35 1.47 7.07
N SER A 6 -10.82 2.60 7.53
CA SER A 6 -9.52 3.13 7.09
C SER A 6 -8.39 2.17 7.45
N ALA A 7 -8.39 1.64 8.68
CA ALA A 7 -7.42 0.65 9.12
C ALA A 7 -7.52 -0.65 8.31
N LEU A 8 -8.73 -1.17 8.05
CA LEU A 8 -8.93 -2.37 7.23
C LEU A 8 -8.49 -2.15 5.78
N PHE A 9 -8.75 -0.97 5.21
CA PHE A 9 -8.31 -0.62 3.87
C PHE A 9 -6.78 -0.62 3.76
N VAL A 10 -6.09 0.01 4.71
CA VAL A 10 -4.61 0.02 4.75
C VAL A 10 -4.06 -1.38 5.00
N MET A 11 -4.58 -2.11 6.00
CA MET A 11 -4.12 -3.47 6.29
C MET A 11 -4.33 -4.42 5.10
N GLY A 12 -5.48 -4.35 4.43
CA GLY A 12 -5.78 -5.14 3.25
C GLY A 12 -4.86 -4.79 2.07
N GLY A 13 -4.65 -3.50 1.80
CA GLY A 13 -3.75 -3.00 0.76
C GLY A 13 -2.30 -3.44 0.99
N VAL A 14 -1.81 -3.29 2.22
CA VAL A 14 -0.45 -3.70 2.60
C VAL A 14 -0.30 -5.22 2.56
N TRP A 15 -1.24 -5.97 3.13
CA TRP A 15 -1.19 -7.44 3.11
C TRP A 15 -1.07 -7.96 1.68
N SER A 16 -1.97 -7.51 0.81
CA SER A 16 -2.01 -7.92 -0.59
C SER A 16 -0.76 -7.48 -1.37
N ALA A 17 -0.22 -6.30 -1.08
CA ALA A 17 1.07 -5.86 -1.64
C ALA A 17 2.22 -6.79 -1.23
N TYR A 18 2.30 -7.19 0.04
CA TYR A 18 3.30 -8.16 0.51
C TYR A 18 3.08 -9.57 -0.05
N ALA A 19 1.83 -9.97 -0.27
CA ALA A 19 1.51 -11.23 -0.95
C ALA A 19 2.01 -11.21 -2.40
N LEU A 20 1.81 -10.09 -3.13
CA LEU A 20 2.35 -9.89 -4.48
C LEU A 20 3.87 -9.86 -4.48
N LYS A 21 4.49 -9.12 -3.55
CA LYS A 21 5.94 -9.12 -3.35
C LYS A 21 6.48 -10.54 -3.21
N ARG A 22 5.88 -11.36 -2.34
CA ARG A 22 6.28 -12.74 -2.10
C ARG A 22 6.10 -13.62 -3.35
N ARG A 23 5.00 -13.43 -4.09
CA ARG A 23 4.69 -14.21 -5.30
C ARG A 23 5.63 -13.89 -6.47
N PHE A 24 6.05 -12.63 -6.61
CA PHE A 24 6.81 -12.17 -7.76
C PHE A 24 8.32 -12.04 -7.52
N SER A 25 8.76 -11.99 -6.25
CA SER A 25 10.18 -12.04 -5.91
C SER A 25 10.82 -13.38 -6.30
N GLY A 26 12.08 -13.36 -6.73
CA GLY A 26 12.85 -14.56 -7.05
C GLY A 26 13.79 -14.39 -8.25
N CYS A 27 14.37 -15.50 -8.69
CA CYS A 27 15.26 -15.54 -9.86
C CYS A 27 14.53 -15.11 -11.15
N ASP A 28 13.25 -15.46 -11.26
CA ASP A 28 12.40 -15.20 -12.44
C ASP A 28 11.64 -13.86 -12.37
N LEU A 29 12.12 -12.92 -11.55
CA LEU A 29 11.56 -11.57 -11.53
C LEU A 29 11.90 -10.87 -12.86
N ASN A 30 10.87 -10.60 -13.66
CA ASN A 30 10.95 -9.87 -14.91
C ASN A 30 10.30 -8.48 -14.78
N HIS A 31 10.44 -7.67 -15.83
CA HIS A 31 9.91 -6.30 -15.82
C HIS A 31 8.39 -6.26 -15.66
N ILE A 32 7.64 -7.18 -16.26
CA ILE A 32 6.17 -7.22 -16.17
C ILE A 32 5.72 -7.42 -14.71
N LYS A 33 6.31 -8.39 -14.01
CA LYS A 33 6.06 -8.65 -12.59
C LYS A 33 6.39 -7.44 -11.73
N LEU A 34 7.55 -6.80 -11.98
CA LEU A 34 7.93 -5.58 -11.28
C LEU A 34 6.91 -4.45 -11.50
N TYR A 35 6.57 -4.16 -12.76
CA TYR A 35 5.63 -3.08 -13.10
C TYR A 35 4.24 -3.35 -12.52
N SER A 36 3.77 -4.59 -12.50
CA SER A 36 2.49 -4.92 -11.86
C SER A 36 2.47 -4.59 -10.36
N CYS A 37 3.56 -4.88 -9.62
CA CYS A 37 3.68 -4.46 -8.22
C CYS A 37 3.78 -2.94 -8.07
N VAL A 38 4.49 -2.24 -8.97
CA VAL A 38 4.60 -0.78 -8.94
C VAL A 38 3.24 -0.13 -9.15
N VAL A 39 2.47 -0.57 -10.14
CA VAL A 39 1.11 -0.06 -10.41
C VAL A 39 0.20 -0.34 -9.22
N TYR A 40 0.25 -1.55 -8.67
CA TYR A 40 -0.53 -1.92 -7.49
C TYR A 40 -0.22 -1.04 -6.28
N ASN A 41 1.06 -0.92 -5.92
CA ASN A 41 1.49 -0.08 -4.80
C ASN A 41 1.20 1.40 -5.06
N GLY A 42 1.39 1.86 -6.29
CA GLY A 42 1.11 3.22 -6.71
C GLY A 42 -0.35 3.61 -6.51
N TYR A 43 -1.29 2.74 -6.87
CA TYR A 43 -2.72 2.96 -6.63
C TYR A 43 -3.01 3.25 -5.15
N PHE A 44 -2.55 2.39 -4.24
CA PHE A 44 -2.77 2.59 -2.80
C PHE A 44 -2.06 3.83 -2.26
N VAL A 45 -0.82 4.08 -2.67
CA VAL A 45 -0.07 5.27 -2.25
C VAL A 45 -0.77 6.54 -2.68
N VAL A 46 -1.26 6.62 -3.92
CA VAL A 46 -2.02 7.78 -4.41
C VAL A 46 -3.28 7.98 -3.58
N SER A 47 -4.06 6.92 -3.35
CA SER A 47 -5.26 7.00 -2.49
C SER A 47 -4.94 7.49 -1.08
N TYR A 48 -3.81 7.07 -0.47
CA TYR A 48 -3.41 7.55 0.85
C TYR A 48 -2.99 9.02 0.84
N ILE A 49 -2.32 9.48 -0.24
CA ILE A 49 -1.95 10.89 -0.41
C ILE A 49 -3.20 11.76 -0.55
N GLU A 50 -4.22 11.30 -1.28
CA GLU A 50 -5.50 12.00 -1.44
C GLU A 50 -6.24 12.13 -0.10
N VAL A 51 -6.23 11.08 0.73
CA VAL A 51 -6.77 11.14 2.10
C VAL A 51 -6.04 12.19 2.92
N ILE A 52 -4.69 12.20 2.90
CA ILE A 52 -3.89 13.14 3.71
C ILE A 52 -4.04 14.59 3.22
N LYS A 53 -4.06 14.82 1.90
CA LYS A 53 -4.05 16.18 1.35
C LYS A 53 -5.44 16.80 1.28
N TYR A 54 -6.43 16.01 0.91
CA TYR A 54 -7.76 16.51 0.54
C TYR A 54 -8.86 15.95 1.44
N GLY A 55 -8.54 15.01 2.34
CA GLY A 55 -9.55 14.26 3.07
C GLY A 55 -10.42 13.42 2.14
N GLU A 56 -9.91 13.05 0.97
CA GLU A 56 -10.67 12.31 -0.04
C GLU A 56 -10.47 10.81 0.14
N PHE A 57 -11.57 10.11 0.41
CA PHE A 57 -11.59 8.68 0.64
C PHE A 57 -12.12 7.94 -0.59
N PRO A 58 -11.51 6.82 -1.02
CA PRO A 58 -11.86 6.10 -2.25
C PRO A 58 -13.34 5.68 -2.40
N PHE A 59 -14.07 5.53 -1.29
CA PHE A 59 -15.48 5.10 -1.28
C PHE A 59 -16.44 6.10 -0.64
N PHE A 60 -15.91 7.16 -0.01
CA PHE A 60 -16.71 8.13 0.74
C PHE A 60 -16.58 9.56 0.20
N GLY A 61 -15.71 9.77 -0.80
CA GLY A 61 -15.41 11.09 -1.35
C GLY A 61 -14.70 11.99 -0.34
N ILE A 62 -14.81 13.30 -0.54
CA ILE A 62 -14.21 14.32 0.33
C ILE A 62 -14.95 14.36 1.67
N ARG A 63 -14.24 13.99 2.74
CA ARG A 63 -14.74 13.91 4.12
C ARG A 63 -13.72 14.48 5.11
N THR A 64 -13.50 15.78 5.00
CA THR A 64 -12.62 16.52 5.92
C THR A 64 -13.11 16.48 7.37
N ASP A 65 -14.42 16.29 7.58
CA ASP A 65 -15.04 16.05 8.89
C ASP A 65 -14.40 14.86 9.63
N PHE A 66 -14.09 13.79 8.91
CA PHE A 66 -13.48 12.59 9.49
C PHE A 66 -12.02 12.81 9.90
N ILE A 67 -11.27 13.58 9.13
CA ILE A 67 -9.87 13.89 9.40
C ILE A 67 -9.77 14.79 10.64
N ILE A 68 -10.62 15.83 10.72
CA ILE A 68 -10.65 16.75 11.87
C ILE A 68 -11.04 16.00 13.15
N GLN A 69 -12.03 15.10 13.07
CA GLN A 69 -12.47 14.33 14.23
C GLN A 69 -11.48 13.23 14.62
N TYR A 70 -10.79 12.63 13.65
CA TYR A 70 -9.88 11.51 13.85
C TYR A 70 -8.56 11.71 13.09
N PRO A 71 -7.64 12.56 13.59
CA PRO A 71 -6.34 12.82 12.97
C PRO A 71 -5.47 11.56 12.82
N ILE A 72 -5.75 10.52 13.62
CA ILE A 72 -5.09 9.21 13.54
C ILE A 72 -5.21 8.57 12.14
N ILE A 73 -6.25 8.90 11.36
CA ILE A 73 -6.44 8.36 10.01
C ILE A 73 -5.29 8.79 9.08
N GLU A 74 -4.80 10.02 9.21
CA GLU A 74 -3.67 10.51 8.41
C GLU A 74 -2.37 9.77 8.75
N TRP A 75 -2.15 9.49 10.03
CA TRP A 75 -1.02 8.68 10.47
C TRP A 75 -1.08 7.25 9.93
N ILE A 76 -2.27 6.63 9.97
CA ILE A 76 -2.48 5.30 9.40
C ILE A 76 -2.18 5.30 7.90
N ALA A 77 -2.66 6.30 7.16
CA ALA A 77 -2.38 6.48 5.74
C ALA A 77 -0.88 6.68 5.47
N PHE A 78 -0.20 7.50 6.28
CA PHE A 78 1.24 7.74 6.17
C PHE A 78 2.06 6.47 6.37
N PHE A 79 1.76 5.67 7.41
CA PHE A 79 2.42 4.37 7.61
C PHE A 79 2.08 3.38 6.49
N GLY A 80 0.87 3.45 5.92
CA GLY A 80 0.49 2.72 4.71
C GLY A 80 1.43 3.04 3.55
N ILE A 81 1.69 4.32 3.27
CA ILE A 81 2.62 4.74 2.20
C ILE A 81 4.00 4.11 2.39
N LEU A 82 4.55 4.21 3.61
CA LEU A 82 5.86 3.62 3.92
C LEU A 82 5.86 2.10 3.70
N ALA A 83 4.83 1.40 4.18
CA ALA A 83 4.72 -0.05 4.02
C ALA A 83 4.68 -0.49 2.55
N HIS A 84 3.95 0.24 1.69
CA HIS A 84 3.94 -0.03 0.25
C HIS A 84 5.29 0.26 -0.43
N GLY A 85 6.05 1.25 0.05
CA GLY A 85 7.43 1.50 -0.39
C GLY A 85 8.34 0.28 -0.20
N PHE A 86 8.17 -0.46 0.89
CA PHE A 86 8.90 -1.70 1.16
C PHE A 86 8.32 -2.94 0.45
N ALA A 87 7.15 -2.83 -0.18
CA ALA A 87 6.44 -3.93 -0.80
C ALA A 87 6.85 -4.21 -2.27
N LEU A 88 8.01 -3.71 -2.73
CA LEU A 88 8.50 -4.01 -4.07
C LEU A 88 9.18 -5.39 -4.14
N PRO A 89 8.98 -6.14 -5.25
CA PRO A 89 9.61 -7.43 -5.45
C PRO A 89 11.11 -7.25 -5.69
N MET A 90 11.90 -8.16 -5.14
CA MET A 90 13.36 -8.13 -5.25
C MET A 90 13.84 -9.37 -6.02
N LYS A 91 15.00 -9.25 -6.68
CA LYS A 91 15.74 -10.40 -7.21
C LYS A 91 16.59 -10.99 -6.08
N TRP A 92 16.50 -12.30 -5.91
CA TRP A 92 17.29 -13.04 -4.93
C TRP A 92 17.86 -14.23 -5.69
N LYS A 93 19.19 -14.34 -5.77
CA LYS A 93 19.82 -15.58 -6.19
C LYS A 93 19.99 -16.45 -4.94
N VAL A 94 19.25 -17.55 -4.86
CA VAL A 94 19.63 -18.61 -3.92
C VAL A 94 20.97 -19.13 -4.40
N ARG A 95 22.08 -18.79 -3.73
CA ARG A 95 23.33 -19.55 -3.88
C ARG A 95 23.02 -20.94 -3.34
N ARG A 96 22.63 -21.87 -4.23
CA ARG A 96 22.72 -23.29 -3.91
C ARG A 96 24.21 -23.56 -3.70
N TRP A 97 24.60 -23.72 -2.45
CA TRP A 97 25.87 -24.35 -2.10
C TRP A 97 25.71 -25.83 -2.41
N PHE A 98 26.06 -26.21 -3.63
CA PHE A 98 26.36 -27.59 -4.05
C PHE A 98 27.52 -27.52 -5.03
#